data_AF-A0A8T5AT11-F1
#
_entry.id   AF-A0A8T5AT11-F1
#
_cell.length_a   1.000
_cell.length_b   1.000
_cell.length_c   1.000
_cell.angle_alpha   90.00
_cell.angle_beta   90.00
_cell.angle_gamma   90.00
#
_symmetry.space_group_name_H-M   'P 1'
#
loop_
_entity.id
_entity.type
_entity.pdbx_description
1 polymer ?
#
loop_
_entity_poly.entity_id
_entity_poly.type
_entity_poly.pdbx_seq_one_letter_code
_entity_poly.pdbx_strand_id
1 'polypeptide(L)'
;MMRTIEVFLVIIIITGAFIIASFYAVLPIPRRVSPVNLKRLALTTLQSLDADYNLSVTVFKPRDDPSWAMLQTALSALLPPNIVYNLTVYDVQSGSEGTIYVPYKSFSNAESLGIKSEAASYLVASSNVTFKVIPEKIGERSGSGITLYILNCSDARGWWITGYTAHSLAEDLYKLLSPYFTKTVIVQNTAQFAQILNNQSLKDETVMNAVLINTFGEAVPIPSQYCTAPYSNNNYAYYCYFLGQQVRRYNWTWVSIVGYPFYYVSNTIALKDSKNNWGIYGMKDVRQPGMYAFLQGLNNISYDASYSSDIYKSVGVVSLSPQVLERCNYYGIYPSPYQTSTRAIQKSKLDVYPNLVVGLLIFNEKDGCYPGAIYNHKNGAKIEGSLLALGLTRTPDIRLTAIGLLSYYQPRLYRSEFNVAGASKLVVLQLGQVGGT
;
A
#
# COMPACT_ATOMS: atom_id res chain seq x y z
N MET A 1 -40.85 36.64 -41.09
CA MET A 1 -41.36 36.93 -39.73
C MET A 1 -40.87 35.92 -38.69
N MET A 2 -40.81 34.62 -39.00
CA MET A 2 -40.33 33.56 -38.08
C MET A 2 -38.84 33.69 -37.69
N ARG A 3 -37.95 34.02 -38.64
CA ARG A 3 -36.52 34.25 -38.36
C ARG A 3 -36.23 35.42 -37.39
N THR A 4 -37.08 36.44 -37.35
CA THR A 4 -36.88 37.60 -36.47
C THR A 4 -37.19 37.26 -35.02
N ILE A 5 -38.19 36.38 -34.81
CA ILE A 5 -38.60 35.90 -33.48
C ILE A 5 -37.54 34.94 -32.92
N GLU A 6 -36.97 34.05 -33.74
CA GLU A 6 -35.88 33.15 -33.32
C GLU A 6 -34.63 33.91 -32.89
N VAL A 7 -34.20 34.91 -33.67
CA VAL A 7 -33.04 35.74 -33.32
C VAL A 7 -33.28 36.50 -32.01
N PHE A 8 -34.50 37.01 -31.81
CA PHE A 8 -34.85 37.70 -30.58
C PHE A 8 -34.84 36.77 -29.36
N LEU A 9 -35.33 35.55 -29.50
CA LEU A 9 -35.29 34.51 -28.45
C LEU A 9 -33.86 34.09 -28.11
N VAL A 10 -32.99 33.93 -29.12
CA VAL A 10 -31.57 33.60 -28.90
C VAL A 10 -30.86 34.73 -28.14
N ILE A 11 -31.13 35.99 -28.49
CA ILE A 11 -30.58 37.14 -27.77
C ILE A 11 -31.05 37.13 -26.30
N ILE A 12 -32.33 36.86 -26.04
CA ILE A 12 -32.86 36.77 -24.67
C ILE A 12 -32.21 35.62 -23.89
N ILE A 13 -32.04 34.45 -24.50
CA ILE A 13 -31.43 33.29 -23.85
C ILE A 13 -29.95 33.55 -23.54
N ILE A 14 -29.18 34.12 -24.47
CA ILE A 14 -27.76 34.44 -24.26
C ILE A 14 -27.62 35.54 -23.21
N THR A 15 -28.46 36.59 -23.27
CA THR A 15 -28.43 37.69 -22.30
C THR A 15 -28.86 37.20 -20.92
N GLY A 16 -29.88 36.34 -20.84
CA GLY A 16 -30.34 35.71 -19.60
C GLY A 16 -29.29 34.78 -19.00
N ALA A 17 -28.64 33.95 -19.82
CA ALA A 17 -27.53 33.10 -19.39
C ALA A 17 -26.33 33.92 -18.92
N PHE A 18 -26.02 35.03 -19.59
CA PHE A 18 -24.96 35.96 -19.19
C PHE A 18 -25.29 36.65 -17.86
N ILE A 19 -26.53 37.10 -17.67
CA ILE A 19 -26.99 37.72 -16.41
C ILE A 19 -26.96 36.69 -15.27
N ILE A 20 -27.47 35.48 -15.47
CA ILE A 20 -27.45 34.41 -14.46
C ILE A 20 -26.01 34.01 -14.14
N ALA A 21 -25.15 33.81 -15.15
CA ALA A 21 -23.74 33.53 -14.95
C ALA A 21 -23.03 34.68 -14.23
N SER A 22 -23.42 35.94 -14.46
CA SER A 22 -22.88 37.12 -13.75
C SER A 22 -23.35 37.20 -12.30
N PHE A 23 -24.56 36.71 -11.99
CA PHE A 23 -25.05 36.57 -10.61
C PHE A 23 -24.40 35.40 -9.85
N TYR A 24 -23.98 34.34 -10.54
CA TYR A 24 -23.23 33.23 -9.93
C TYR A 24 -21.70 33.38 -10.00
N ALA A 25 -21.20 34.27 -10.86
CA ALA A 25 -19.82 34.75 -10.89
C ALA A 25 -19.62 35.94 -9.92
N VAL A 26 -20.33 35.92 -8.79
CA VAL A 26 -19.94 36.73 -7.63
C VAL A 26 -18.66 36.11 -7.10
N LEU A 27 -17.52 36.58 -7.62
CA LEU A 27 -16.30 36.60 -6.84
C LEU A 27 -16.65 37.25 -5.50
N PRO A 28 -16.25 36.66 -4.36
CA PRO A 28 -16.59 37.19 -3.06
C PRO A 28 -16.23 38.69 -3.01
N ILE A 29 -17.20 39.50 -2.58
CA ILE A 29 -17.05 40.94 -2.43
C ILE A 29 -15.75 41.22 -1.64
N PRO A 30 -14.86 42.14 -2.08
CA PRO A 30 -13.56 42.42 -1.43
C PRO A 30 -13.63 42.97 0.00
N ARG A 31 -14.78 42.91 0.66
CA ARG A 31 -15.05 43.57 1.95
C ARG A 31 -15.37 42.64 3.10
N ARG A 32 -15.17 41.34 2.95
CA ARG A 32 -14.98 40.42 4.09
C ARG A 32 -13.94 39.38 3.73
N VAL A 33 -12.67 39.71 3.95
CA VAL A 33 -11.64 38.69 4.15
C VAL A 33 -12.18 37.77 5.24
N SER A 34 -12.36 36.48 4.94
CA SER A 34 -12.75 35.50 5.96
C SER A 34 -11.84 35.73 7.17
N PRO A 35 -12.37 35.94 8.39
CA PRO A 35 -11.51 36.17 9.54
C PRO A 35 -10.48 35.05 9.57
N VAL A 36 -9.20 35.41 9.64
CA VAL A 36 -8.10 34.45 9.65
C VAL A 36 -8.43 33.43 10.73
N ASN A 37 -8.60 32.17 10.35
CA ASN A 37 -8.88 31.11 11.31
C ASN A 37 -7.60 30.90 12.13
N LEU A 38 -7.48 31.64 13.22
CA LEU A 38 -6.28 31.72 14.06
C LEU A 38 -5.88 30.34 14.60
N LYS A 39 -6.85 29.48 14.91
CA LYS A 39 -6.60 28.09 15.33
C LYS A 39 -5.96 27.25 14.22
N ARG A 40 -6.49 27.33 13.00
CA ARG A 40 -5.91 26.60 11.85
C ARG A 40 -4.53 27.15 11.50
N LEU A 41 -4.37 28.47 11.50
CA LEU A 41 -3.09 29.13 11.28
C LEU A 41 -2.05 28.64 12.29
N ALA A 42 -2.38 28.67 13.59
CA ALA A 42 -1.51 28.20 14.66
C ALA A 42 -1.08 26.73 14.47
N LEU A 43 -2.01 25.83 14.14
CA LEU A 43 -1.70 24.43 13.90
C LEU A 43 -0.77 24.24 12.70
N THR A 44 -1.07 24.90 11.57
CA THR A 44 -0.22 24.80 10.37
C THR A 44 1.17 25.39 10.60
N THR A 45 1.28 26.47 11.38
CA THR A 45 2.57 27.05 11.74
C THR A 45 3.40 26.09 12.60
N LEU A 46 2.79 25.44 13.59
CA LEU A 46 3.48 24.42 14.41
C LEU A 46 3.95 23.24 13.55
N GLN A 47 3.12 22.74 12.64
CA GLN A 47 3.48 21.67 11.71
C GLN A 47 4.62 22.07 10.76
N SER A 48 4.60 23.31 10.23
CA SER A 48 5.68 23.81 9.37
C SER A 48 7.00 23.99 10.12
N LEU A 49 6.96 24.44 11.38
CA LEU A 49 8.15 24.53 12.22
C LEU A 49 8.75 23.16 12.55
N ASP A 50 7.93 22.11 12.53
CA ASP A 50 8.35 20.74 12.82
C ASP A 50 8.56 19.85 11.57
N ALA A 51 8.41 20.40 10.36
CA ALA A 51 8.50 19.62 9.12
C ALA A 51 9.84 18.87 8.99
N ASP A 52 10.93 19.49 9.43
CA ASP A 52 12.28 18.91 9.50
C ASP A 52 12.71 18.61 10.95
N TYR A 53 11.75 18.39 11.84
CA TYR A 53 11.96 18.17 13.29
C TYR A 53 12.64 19.33 14.03
N ASN A 54 12.73 20.53 13.45
CA ASN A 54 13.42 21.67 14.07
C ASN A 54 12.74 22.11 15.37
N LEU A 55 11.40 22.15 15.40
CA LEU A 55 10.64 22.39 16.62
C LEU A 55 10.92 21.28 17.64
N SER A 56 10.76 20.02 17.26
CA SER A 56 11.00 18.84 18.10
C SER A 56 12.42 18.77 18.65
N VAL A 57 13.45 19.18 17.91
CA VAL A 57 14.83 19.23 18.42
C VAL A 57 15.01 20.40 19.40
N THR A 58 14.48 21.58 19.05
CA THR A 58 14.70 22.80 19.84
C THR A 58 14.04 22.73 21.21
N VAL A 59 12.81 22.22 21.30
CA VAL A 59 12.06 22.27 22.57
C VAL A 59 12.64 21.37 23.67
N PHE A 60 13.48 20.41 23.32
CA PHE A 60 14.20 19.54 24.26
C PHE A 60 15.59 20.04 24.64
N LYS A 61 16.04 21.15 24.05
CA LYS A 61 17.31 21.77 24.44
C LYS A 61 17.18 22.59 25.73
N PRO A 62 18.32 22.86 26.40
CA PRO A 62 18.38 23.77 27.55
C PRO A 62 17.73 25.13 27.24
N ARG A 63 17.15 25.78 28.26
CA ARG A 63 16.40 27.04 28.09
C ARG A 63 17.25 28.20 27.57
N ASP A 64 18.56 28.13 27.74
CA ASP A 64 19.57 29.10 27.34
C ASP A 64 20.20 28.80 25.97
N ASP A 65 19.81 27.69 25.31
CA ASP A 65 20.35 27.34 24.00
C ASP A 65 19.94 28.36 22.92
N PRO A 66 20.87 28.83 22.06
CA PRO A 66 20.60 29.85 21.05
C PRO A 66 19.57 29.42 19.99
N SER A 67 19.32 28.12 19.82
CA SER A 67 18.29 27.61 18.90
C SER A 67 16.87 28.06 19.28
N TRP A 68 16.61 28.41 20.55
CA TRP A 68 15.34 29.03 20.94
C TRP A 68 15.11 30.40 20.29
N ALA A 69 16.17 31.20 20.13
CA ALA A 69 16.07 32.49 19.43
C ALA A 69 15.81 32.26 17.93
N MET A 70 16.48 31.27 17.33
CA MET A 70 16.24 30.89 15.94
C MET A 70 14.80 30.41 15.71
N LEU A 71 14.25 29.62 16.64
CA LEU A 71 12.86 29.18 16.61
C LEU A 71 11.89 30.36 16.69
N GLN A 72 12.18 31.35 17.55
CA GLN A 72 11.37 32.56 17.66
C GLN A 72 11.43 33.41 16.38
N THR A 73 12.60 33.51 15.74
CA THR A 73 12.74 34.18 14.43
C THR A 73 11.95 33.45 13.35
N ALA A 74 12.06 32.11 13.27
CA ALA A 74 11.31 31.31 12.31
C ALA A 74 9.80 31.41 12.51
N LEU A 75 9.32 31.37 13.77
CA LEU A 75 7.92 31.58 14.10
C LEU A 75 7.43 32.96 13.64
N SER A 76 8.20 34.01 13.92
CA SER A 76 7.86 35.37 13.49
C SER A 76 7.82 35.52 11.97
N ALA A 77 8.69 34.81 11.24
CA ALA A 77 8.72 34.83 9.78
C ALA A 77 7.55 34.07 9.13
N LEU A 78 6.99 33.07 9.82
CA LEU A 78 5.85 32.28 9.33
C LEU A 78 4.49 32.92 9.61
N LEU A 79 4.44 33.92 10.50
CA LEU A 79 3.20 34.59 10.87
C LEU A 79 3.03 35.91 10.09
N PRO A 80 1.80 36.24 9.67
CA PRO A 80 1.52 37.55 9.09
C PRO A 80 1.86 38.70 10.06
N PRO A 81 2.24 39.88 9.56
CA PRO A 81 2.72 41.00 10.39
C PRO A 81 1.66 41.56 11.36
N ASN A 82 0.38 41.27 11.14
CA ASN A 82 -0.73 41.70 11.99
C ASN A 82 -1.14 40.66 13.05
N ILE A 83 -0.34 39.60 13.24
CA ILE A 83 -0.58 38.54 14.23
C ILE A 83 0.39 38.69 15.40
N VAL A 84 -0.18 38.70 16.60
CA VAL A 84 0.55 38.55 17.86
C VAL A 84 0.48 37.09 18.31
N TYR A 85 1.50 36.61 18.98
CA TYR A 85 1.61 35.21 19.40
C TYR A 85 2.17 35.07 20.81
N ASN A 86 1.76 33.98 21.47
CA ASN A 86 2.44 33.42 22.64
C ASN A 86 2.63 31.93 22.38
N LEU A 87 3.88 31.49 22.32
CA LEU A 87 4.22 30.08 22.27
C LEU A 87 4.65 29.65 23.66
N THR A 88 3.99 28.63 24.20
CA THR A 88 4.36 28.01 25.48
C THR A 88 4.60 26.52 25.29
N VAL A 89 5.76 26.06 25.75
CA VAL A 89 6.14 24.65 25.79
C VAL A 89 5.92 24.15 27.21
N TYR A 90 5.26 23.01 27.34
CA TYR A 90 5.00 22.34 28.60
C TYR A 90 5.72 20.99 28.64
N ASP A 91 6.32 20.67 29.78
CA ASP A 91 6.76 19.32 30.10
C ASP A 91 5.56 18.45 30.46
N VAL A 92 5.48 17.28 29.85
CA VAL A 92 4.48 16.27 30.14
C VAL A 92 5.04 15.35 31.23
N GLN A 93 4.51 15.45 32.44
CA GLN A 93 4.90 14.61 33.57
C GLN A 93 3.79 13.61 33.88
N SER A 94 4.16 12.34 34.08
CA SER A 94 3.23 11.28 34.51
C SER A 94 3.27 11.16 36.03
N GLY A 95 2.18 11.51 36.71
CA GLY A 95 1.98 11.29 38.14
C GLY A 95 1.04 10.13 38.43
N SER A 96 0.97 9.69 39.69
CA SER A 96 0.07 8.60 40.14
C SER A 96 -1.42 8.90 39.99
N GLU A 97 -1.79 10.16 39.73
CA GLU A 97 -3.18 10.64 39.58
C GLU A 97 -3.49 11.25 38.21
N GLY A 98 -2.57 11.17 37.24
CA GLY A 98 -2.79 11.67 35.87
C GLY A 98 -1.60 12.42 35.26
N THR A 99 -1.81 12.96 34.05
CA THR A 99 -0.81 13.74 33.31
C THR A 99 -0.81 15.19 33.76
N ILE A 100 0.33 15.68 34.25
CA ILE A 100 0.53 17.07 34.68
C ILE A 100 1.35 17.80 33.60
N TYR A 101 0.88 18.96 33.15
CA TYR A 101 1.59 19.83 32.20
C TYR A 101 2.27 20.97 32.96
N VAL A 102 3.60 20.98 32.99
CA VAL A 102 4.38 22.01 33.69
C VAL A 102 4.99 22.97 32.67
N PRO A 103 4.75 24.29 32.75
CA PRO A 103 5.37 25.25 31.83
C PRO A 103 6.90 25.14 31.84
N TYR A 104 7.46 24.86 30.67
CA TYR A 104 8.91 24.75 30.47
C TYR A 104 9.49 26.07 29.95
N LYS A 105 8.99 26.59 28.83
CA LYS A 105 9.46 27.86 28.28
C LYS A 105 8.35 28.55 27.51
N SER A 106 8.27 29.86 27.63
CA SER A 106 7.34 30.69 26.86
C SER A 106 8.09 31.87 26.28
N PHE A 107 7.67 32.29 25.08
CA PHE A 107 8.06 33.57 24.49
C PHE A 107 6.88 34.12 23.69
N SER A 108 6.78 35.45 23.69
CA SER A 108 5.70 36.18 23.05
C SER A 108 6.26 37.44 22.39
N ASN A 109 5.58 37.91 21.35
CA ASN A 109 5.85 39.20 20.71
C ASN A 109 4.89 40.31 21.17
N ALA A 110 4.04 40.06 22.18
CA ALA A 110 3.10 41.04 22.72
C ALA A 110 2.92 40.86 24.24
N GLU A 111 2.70 41.97 24.95
CA GLU A 111 2.38 41.94 26.40
C GLU A 111 1.01 41.29 26.67
N SER A 112 0.08 41.39 25.71
CA SER A 112 -1.25 40.77 25.77
C SER A 112 -1.75 40.43 24.37
N LEU A 113 -2.41 39.28 24.23
CA LEU A 113 -2.98 38.80 22.96
C LEU A 113 -4.40 39.33 22.69
N GLY A 114 -4.95 40.13 23.59
CA GLY A 114 -6.30 40.70 23.48
C GLY A 114 -7.44 39.69 23.64
N ILE A 115 -8.67 40.18 23.43
CA ILE A 115 -9.92 39.46 23.74
C ILE A 115 -10.27 38.41 22.65
N LYS A 116 -9.68 38.51 21.45
CA LYS A 116 -9.88 37.58 20.34
C LYS A 116 -8.58 36.82 20.05
N SER A 117 -8.30 35.83 20.88
CA SER A 117 -7.19 34.90 20.66
C SER A 117 -7.66 33.45 20.58
N GLU A 118 -6.96 32.64 19.80
CA GLU A 118 -7.21 31.21 19.63
C GLU A 118 -5.90 30.45 19.81
N ALA A 119 -5.98 29.22 20.30
CA ALA A 119 -4.81 28.37 20.53
C ALA A 119 -4.91 27.04 19.78
N ALA A 120 -3.76 26.56 19.31
CA ALA A 120 -3.56 25.19 18.88
C ALA A 120 -2.48 24.53 19.72
N SER A 121 -2.66 23.24 20.00
CA SER A 121 -1.68 22.41 20.69
C SER A 121 -1.08 21.38 19.73
N TYR A 122 0.21 21.09 19.93
CA TYR A 122 0.98 20.16 19.13
C TYR A 122 1.92 19.38 20.05
N LEU A 123 1.78 18.05 20.07
CA LEU A 123 2.60 17.17 20.89
C LEU A 123 3.86 16.80 20.09
N VAL A 124 5.03 17.07 20.67
CA VAL A 124 6.33 16.76 20.06
C VAL A 124 7.08 15.78 20.92
N ALA A 125 7.82 14.88 20.28
CA ALA A 125 8.64 13.87 20.93
C ALA A 125 10.12 14.23 20.82
N SER A 126 10.90 13.82 21.81
CA SER A 126 12.35 14.02 21.79
C SER A 126 12.97 13.28 20.61
N SER A 127 13.99 13.87 19.99
CA SER A 127 14.83 13.20 18.99
C SER A 127 15.53 11.94 19.54
N ASN A 128 15.60 11.78 20.86
CA ASN A 128 16.16 10.60 21.52
C ASN A 128 15.12 9.48 21.73
N VAL A 129 13.85 9.71 21.40
CA VAL A 129 12.77 8.72 21.52
C VAL A 129 12.57 8.06 20.16
N THR A 130 13.12 6.87 20.00
CA THR A 130 12.77 6.01 18.87
C THR A 130 11.44 5.32 19.16
N PHE A 131 10.36 5.75 18.50
CA PHE A 131 9.12 4.98 18.46
C PHE A 131 9.37 3.70 17.69
N LYS A 132 9.53 2.58 18.39
CA LYS A 132 9.59 1.27 17.74
C LYS A 132 8.16 0.75 17.59
N VAL A 133 7.69 0.72 16.35
CA VAL A 133 6.52 -0.07 15.99
C VAL A 133 7.00 -1.49 15.76
N ILE A 134 6.60 -2.41 16.65
CA ILE A 134 6.87 -3.83 16.48
C ILE A 134 5.60 -4.46 15.94
N PRO A 135 5.57 -4.92 14.68
CA PRO A 135 4.42 -5.66 14.18
C PRO A 135 4.34 -7.04 14.84
N GLU A 136 3.12 -7.45 15.15
CA GLU A 136 2.76 -8.85 15.41
C GLU A 136 3.23 -9.71 14.24
N LYS A 137 3.79 -10.89 14.53
CA LYS A 137 4.15 -11.83 13.48
C LYS A 137 2.89 -12.49 12.94
N ILE A 138 2.78 -12.54 11.61
CA ILE A 138 1.66 -13.20 10.94
C ILE A 138 1.65 -14.69 11.34
N GLY A 139 0.50 -15.16 11.85
CA GLY A 139 0.33 -16.54 12.35
C GLY A 139 0.77 -16.78 13.80
N GLU A 140 1.21 -15.76 14.52
CA GLU A 140 1.60 -15.87 15.94
C GLU A 140 0.39 -16.18 16.84
N ARG A 141 -0.75 -15.50 16.61
CA ARG A 141 -2.03 -15.77 17.30
C ARG A 141 -2.51 -17.21 17.23
N SER A 142 -2.21 -17.91 16.12
CA SER A 142 -2.59 -19.31 15.91
C SER A 142 -1.48 -20.29 16.32
N GLY A 143 -0.39 -19.81 16.92
CA GLY A 143 0.74 -20.61 17.38
C GLY A 143 1.55 -21.28 16.28
N SER A 144 1.32 -20.93 15.01
CA SER A 144 1.86 -21.67 13.86
C SER A 144 2.91 -20.91 13.05
N GLY A 145 3.03 -19.59 13.22
CA GLY A 145 4.08 -18.74 12.62
C GLY A 145 4.22 -18.90 11.09
N ILE A 146 3.76 -17.93 10.32
CA ILE A 146 3.80 -18.06 8.85
C ILE A 146 5.19 -17.72 8.32
N THR A 147 5.68 -18.55 7.39
CA THR A 147 6.91 -18.29 6.65
C THR A 147 6.63 -17.49 5.38
N LEU A 148 7.47 -16.49 5.10
CA LEU A 148 7.48 -15.78 3.82
C LEU A 148 8.61 -16.33 2.93
N TYR A 149 8.25 -16.92 1.79
CA TYR A 149 9.17 -17.22 0.71
C TYR A 149 9.10 -16.13 -0.35
N ILE A 150 10.26 -15.62 -0.77
CA ILE A 150 10.37 -14.70 -1.88
C ILE A 150 11.20 -15.38 -2.96
N LEU A 151 10.60 -15.61 -4.13
CA LEU A 151 11.30 -16.22 -5.24
C LEU A 151 12.37 -15.26 -5.76
N ASN A 152 13.60 -15.76 -5.89
CA ASN A 152 14.76 -15.01 -6.33
C ASN A 152 15.69 -15.88 -7.18
N CYS A 153 15.11 -16.79 -7.96
CA CYS A 153 15.81 -17.81 -8.72
C CYS A 153 16.79 -17.22 -9.76
N SER A 154 18.09 -17.39 -9.53
CA SER A 154 19.16 -16.93 -10.44
C SER A 154 19.14 -17.61 -11.81
N ASP A 155 18.53 -18.79 -11.89
CA ASP A 155 18.37 -19.64 -13.06
C ASP A 155 16.98 -19.47 -13.72
N ALA A 156 16.30 -18.35 -13.49
CA ALA A 156 15.05 -17.98 -14.15
C ALA A 156 15.06 -16.53 -14.66
N ARG A 157 14.20 -16.22 -15.62
CA ARG A 157 14.01 -14.89 -16.21
C ARG A 157 12.65 -14.34 -15.80
N GLY A 158 12.65 -13.09 -15.34
CA GLY A 158 11.42 -12.34 -15.08
C GLY A 158 10.86 -11.72 -16.35
N TRP A 159 9.56 -11.50 -16.40
CA TRP A 159 8.91 -10.87 -17.55
C TRP A 159 7.79 -9.93 -17.12
N TRP A 160 7.67 -8.80 -17.82
CA TRP A 160 6.73 -7.72 -17.51
C TRP A 160 6.79 -7.20 -16.07
N ILE A 161 8.02 -6.91 -15.62
CA ILE A 161 8.35 -6.26 -14.34
C ILE A 161 9.14 -4.96 -14.61
N THR A 162 8.58 -4.07 -15.43
CA THR A 162 9.26 -2.85 -15.88
C THR A 162 9.75 -2.01 -14.69
N GLY A 163 11.00 -1.56 -14.76
CA GLY A 163 11.66 -0.81 -13.67
C GLY A 163 12.31 -1.71 -12.62
N TYR A 164 12.16 -3.03 -12.71
CA TYR A 164 12.73 -4.00 -11.78
C TYR A 164 13.42 -5.15 -12.51
N THR A 165 14.39 -5.75 -11.82
CA THR A 165 14.75 -7.15 -12.03
C THR A 165 14.01 -8.00 -10.99
N ALA A 166 13.88 -9.30 -11.20
CA ALA A 166 13.31 -10.19 -10.18
C ALA A 166 14.10 -10.07 -8.85
N HIS A 167 15.41 -9.84 -8.93
CA HIS A 167 16.31 -9.70 -7.78
C HIS A 167 16.11 -8.40 -6.99
N SER A 168 16.09 -7.25 -7.67
CA SER A 168 15.83 -5.96 -6.99
C SER A 168 14.42 -5.93 -6.40
N LEU A 169 13.46 -6.56 -7.08
CA LEU A 169 12.08 -6.69 -6.59
C LEU A 169 11.96 -7.58 -5.37
N ALA A 170 12.70 -8.70 -5.34
CA ALA A 170 12.79 -9.58 -4.18
C ALA A 170 13.40 -8.85 -2.97
N GLU A 171 14.44 -8.05 -3.19
CA GLU A 171 15.10 -7.27 -2.14
C GLU A 171 14.15 -6.23 -1.51
N ASP A 172 13.42 -5.47 -2.32
CA ASP A 172 12.52 -4.45 -1.80
C ASP A 172 11.31 -5.06 -1.08
N LEU A 173 10.77 -6.17 -1.59
CA LEU A 173 9.73 -6.93 -0.89
C LEU A 173 10.25 -7.53 0.42
N TYR A 174 11.50 -8.00 0.46
CA TYR A 174 12.13 -8.49 1.69
C TYR A 174 12.19 -7.39 2.76
N LYS A 175 12.68 -6.20 2.40
CA LYS A 175 12.76 -5.04 3.31
C LYS A 175 11.38 -4.64 3.83
N LEU A 176 10.37 -4.66 2.96
CA LEU A 176 9.02 -4.21 3.29
C LEU A 176 8.24 -5.22 4.15
N LEU A 177 8.40 -6.52 3.89
CA LEU A 177 7.56 -7.57 4.48
C LEU A 177 8.21 -8.40 5.58
N SER A 178 9.54 -8.60 5.56
CA SER A 178 10.20 -9.43 6.57
C SER A 178 9.91 -9.04 8.03
N PRO A 179 9.68 -7.75 8.40
CA PRO A 179 9.28 -7.41 9.76
C PRO A 179 7.99 -8.09 10.23
N TYR A 180 7.07 -8.45 9.33
CA TYR A 180 5.76 -9.02 9.66
C TYR A 180 5.73 -10.54 9.71
N PHE A 181 6.77 -11.23 9.26
CA PHE A 181 6.82 -12.70 9.24
C PHE A 181 7.78 -13.24 10.28
N THR A 182 7.51 -14.48 10.72
CA THR A 182 8.35 -15.18 11.71
C THR A 182 9.68 -15.59 11.08
N LYS A 183 9.61 -16.15 9.87
CA LYS A 183 10.76 -16.48 9.04
C LYS A 183 10.57 -15.89 7.65
N THR A 184 11.66 -15.44 7.05
CA THR A 184 11.69 -15.02 5.64
C THR A 184 12.83 -15.73 4.93
N VAL A 185 12.51 -16.40 3.83
CA VAL A 185 13.42 -17.23 3.06
C VAL A 185 13.45 -16.72 1.63
N ILE A 186 14.64 -16.30 1.19
CA ILE A 186 14.89 -15.96 -0.22
C ILE A 186 15.25 -17.25 -0.96
N VAL A 187 14.44 -17.64 -1.95
CA VAL A 187 14.63 -18.85 -2.75
C VAL A 187 15.57 -18.50 -3.92
N GLN A 188 16.81 -18.95 -3.84
CA GLN A 188 17.91 -18.47 -4.69
C GLN A 188 17.97 -19.12 -6.07
N ASN A 189 17.35 -20.28 -6.28
CA ASN A 189 17.34 -20.99 -7.56
C ASN A 189 16.15 -21.95 -7.66
N THR A 190 15.89 -22.46 -8.87
CA THR A 190 14.77 -23.36 -9.11
C THR A 190 14.94 -24.73 -8.44
N ALA A 191 16.16 -25.14 -8.07
CA ALA A 191 16.37 -26.36 -7.28
C ALA A 191 15.84 -26.21 -5.84
N GLN A 192 16.11 -25.06 -5.19
CA GLN A 192 15.49 -24.72 -3.90
C GLN A 192 13.97 -24.58 -4.02
N PHE A 193 13.47 -24.05 -5.15
CA PHE A 193 12.04 -24.02 -5.38
C PHE A 193 11.45 -25.44 -5.47
N ALA A 194 12.18 -26.39 -6.07
CA ALA A 194 11.78 -27.79 -6.10
C ALA A 194 11.70 -28.42 -4.71
N GLN A 195 12.63 -28.07 -3.81
CA GLN A 195 12.63 -28.55 -2.42
C GLN A 195 11.35 -28.13 -1.70
N ILE A 196 10.96 -26.84 -1.77
CA ILE A 196 9.74 -26.38 -1.10
C ILE A 196 8.46 -26.96 -1.74
N LEU A 197 8.44 -27.17 -3.06
CA LEU A 197 7.34 -27.86 -3.76
C LEU A 197 7.18 -29.32 -3.31
N ASN A 198 8.23 -29.94 -2.78
CA ASN A 198 8.24 -31.29 -2.24
C ASN A 198 8.21 -31.32 -0.70
N ASN A 199 7.76 -30.24 -0.05
CA ASN A 199 7.66 -30.13 1.41
C ASN A 199 9.00 -30.28 2.15
N GLN A 200 10.10 -29.82 1.55
CA GLN A 200 11.42 -29.79 2.16
C GLN A 200 11.79 -28.35 2.55
N SER A 201 12.22 -28.16 3.81
CA SER A 201 12.67 -26.86 4.33
C SER A 201 14.07 -26.49 3.83
N LEU A 202 14.33 -25.19 3.70
CA LEU A 202 15.62 -24.62 3.30
C LEU A 202 16.45 -24.07 4.46
N LYS A 203 15.80 -23.64 5.55
CA LYS A 203 16.33 -22.96 6.75
C LYS A 203 15.52 -23.33 8.01
N ASP A 204 15.21 -24.62 8.14
CA ASP A 204 14.45 -25.21 9.26
C ASP A 204 13.07 -24.55 9.50
N GLU A 205 12.48 -23.97 8.47
CA GLU A 205 11.14 -23.38 8.49
C GLU A 205 10.04 -24.41 8.30
N THR A 206 8.84 -24.05 8.74
CA THR A 206 7.63 -24.78 8.36
C THR A 206 7.27 -24.41 6.92
N VAL A 207 7.22 -25.41 6.04
CA VAL A 207 6.77 -25.25 4.65
C VAL A 207 5.25 -25.07 4.58
N MET A 208 4.49 -25.72 5.45
CA MET A 208 3.04 -25.53 5.58
C MET A 208 2.68 -24.11 6.02
N ASN A 209 1.51 -23.62 5.60
CA ASN A 209 0.97 -22.31 5.99
C ASN A 209 1.95 -21.17 5.71
N ALA A 210 2.33 -21.01 4.44
CA ALA A 210 3.34 -20.05 4.02
C ALA A 210 2.81 -19.05 2.99
N VAL A 211 3.52 -17.94 2.78
CA VAL A 211 3.28 -17.01 1.68
C VAL A 211 4.43 -17.15 0.68
N LEU A 212 4.12 -17.36 -0.59
CA LEU A 212 5.10 -17.46 -1.67
C LEU A 212 4.90 -16.30 -2.64
N ILE A 213 5.91 -15.42 -2.74
CA ILE A 213 5.86 -14.28 -3.67
C ILE A 213 6.63 -14.56 -4.95
N ASN A 214 5.91 -14.55 -6.07
CA ASN A 214 6.51 -14.60 -7.39
C ASN A 214 6.97 -13.21 -7.85
N THR A 215 8.28 -12.99 -7.86
CA THR A 215 8.92 -11.74 -8.30
C THR A 215 9.21 -11.72 -9.81
N PHE A 216 8.90 -12.80 -10.53
CA PHE A 216 9.21 -12.96 -11.96
C PHE A 216 8.08 -12.45 -12.88
N GLY A 217 7.09 -11.76 -12.31
CA GLY A 217 5.97 -11.16 -13.04
C GLY A 217 5.04 -12.20 -13.65
N GLU A 218 4.85 -12.14 -14.97
CA GLU A 218 4.02 -13.12 -15.70
C GLU A 218 4.66 -14.51 -15.79
N ALA A 219 5.97 -14.58 -15.57
CA ALA A 219 6.72 -15.82 -15.61
C ALA A 219 6.76 -16.49 -14.24
N VAL A 220 6.69 -17.82 -14.24
CA VAL A 220 6.87 -18.64 -13.03
C VAL A 220 8.17 -19.43 -13.17
N PRO A 221 9.10 -19.32 -12.22
CA PRO A 221 10.28 -20.19 -12.19
C PRO A 221 9.86 -21.67 -12.17
N ILE A 222 10.50 -22.50 -12.98
CA ILE A 222 10.22 -23.94 -13.05
C ILE A 222 11.50 -24.73 -12.74
N PRO A 223 11.48 -25.63 -11.74
CA PRO A 223 12.56 -26.60 -11.53
C PRO A 223 12.89 -27.41 -12.77
N SER A 224 14.17 -27.64 -13.05
CA SER A 224 14.60 -28.39 -14.25
C SER A 224 13.98 -29.78 -14.34
N GLN A 225 13.77 -30.46 -13.20
CA GLN A 225 13.11 -31.76 -13.15
C GLN A 225 11.65 -31.73 -13.63
N TYR A 226 10.98 -30.57 -13.58
CA TYR A 226 9.62 -30.37 -14.09
C TYR A 226 9.60 -29.80 -15.51
N CYS A 227 10.75 -29.64 -16.17
CA CYS A 227 10.82 -29.27 -17.59
C CYS A 227 10.57 -30.47 -18.54
N THR A 228 9.84 -31.48 -18.10
CA THR A 228 9.59 -32.74 -18.81
C THR A 228 8.14 -33.21 -18.58
N ALA A 229 7.70 -34.24 -19.30
CA ALA A 229 6.37 -34.81 -19.10
C ALA A 229 6.24 -35.45 -17.70
N PRO A 230 5.06 -35.38 -17.04
CA PRO A 230 3.80 -34.81 -17.55
C PRO A 230 3.70 -33.28 -17.41
N TYR A 231 4.62 -32.63 -16.71
CA TYR A 231 4.57 -31.20 -16.40
C TYR A 231 4.66 -30.30 -17.63
N SER A 232 5.36 -30.73 -18.68
CA SER A 232 5.45 -30.02 -19.96
C SER A 232 4.20 -30.12 -20.83
N ASN A 233 3.20 -30.93 -20.46
CA ASN A 233 1.99 -31.11 -21.24
C ASN A 233 1.24 -29.78 -21.40
N ASN A 234 0.68 -29.59 -22.60
CA ASN A 234 -0.03 -28.36 -23.00
C ASN A 234 0.80 -27.09 -22.72
N ASN A 235 2.04 -27.07 -23.23
CA ASN A 235 3.00 -25.97 -23.06
C ASN A 235 3.22 -25.58 -21.60
N TYR A 236 3.40 -26.56 -20.71
CA TYR A 236 3.58 -26.35 -19.27
C TYR A 236 2.34 -25.89 -18.49
N ALA A 237 1.14 -25.90 -19.09
CA ALA A 237 -0.08 -25.62 -18.33
C ALA A 237 -0.30 -26.67 -17.22
N TYR A 238 0.11 -27.92 -17.45
CA TYR A 238 0.05 -28.97 -16.43
C TYR A 238 0.96 -28.66 -15.22
N TYR A 239 2.10 -28.00 -15.42
CA TYR A 239 2.92 -27.50 -14.31
C TYR A 239 2.18 -26.45 -13.48
N CYS A 240 1.46 -25.51 -14.12
CA CYS A 240 0.63 -24.54 -13.40
C CYS A 240 -0.47 -25.23 -12.58
N TYR A 241 -1.09 -26.29 -13.12
CA TYR A 241 -2.03 -27.14 -12.39
C TYR A 241 -1.39 -27.78 -11.15
N PHE A 242 -0.25 -28.45 -11.33
CA PHE A 242 0.52 -29.02 -10.22
C PHE A 242 0.87 -27.99 -9.15
N LEU A 243 1.29 -26.79 -9.56
CA LEU A 243 1.60 -25.70 -8.64
C LEU A 243 0.37 -25.27 -7.85
N GLY A 244 -0.80 -25.13 -8.50
CA GLY A 244 -2.07 -24.86 -7.82
C GLY A 244 -2.42 -25.93 -6.79
N GLN A 245 -2.16 -27.21 -7.11
CA GLN A 245 -2.34 -28.30 -6.15
C GLN A 245 -1.40 -28.17 -4.94
N GLN A 246 -0.14 -27.78 -5.13
CA GLN A 246 0.79 -27.56 -4.01
C GLN A 246 0.36 -26.39 -3.13
N VAL A 247 -0.09 -25.28 -3.75
CA VAL A 247 -0.61 -24.11 -3.04
C VAL A 247 -1.79 -24.52 -2.16
N ARG A 248 -2.71 -25.34 -2.66
CA ARG A 248 -3.82 -25.89 -1.87
C ARG A 248 -3.32 -26.82 -0.77
N ARG A 249 -2.54 -27.84 -1.14
CA ARG A 249 -2.07 -28.93 -0.26
C ARG A 249 -1.31 -28.42 0.95
N TYR A 250 -0.46 -27.41 0.77
CA TYR A 250 0.36 -26.86 1.84
C TYR A 250 -0.22 -25.59 2.47
N ASN A 251 -1.46 -25.24 2.09
CA ASN A 251 -2.16 -24.03 2.53
C ASN A 251 -1.32 -22.76 2.35
N TRP A 252 -0.79 -22.57 1.14
CA TRP A 252 0.02 -21.41 0.80
C TRP A 252 -0.84 -20.25 0.30
N THR A 253 -0.39 -19.01 0.53
CA THR A 253 -0.80 -17.88 -0.30
C THR A 253 0.23 -17.67 -1.40
N TRP A 254 -0.13 -18.01 -2.63
CA TRP A 254 0.65 -17.63 -3.81
C TRP A 254 0.38 -16.17 -4.18
N VAL A 255 1.43 -15.39 -4.42
CA VAL A 255 1.31 -13.97 -4.73
C VAL A 255 1.89 -13.68 -6.11
N SER A 256 1.03 -13.19 -6.98
CA SER A 256 1.34 -12.72 -8.32
C SER A 256 1.20 -11.19 -8.37
N ILE A 257 2.34 -10.52 -8.41
CA ILE A 257 2.46 -9.08 -8.14
C ILE A 257 2.07 -8.17 -9.32
N VAL A 258 2.10 -8.68 -10.55
CA VAL A 258 1.79 -7.93 -11.78
C VAL A 258 1.51 -8.86 -12.96
N GLY A 259 0.79 -8.36 -13.97
CA GLY A 259 0.65 -9.00 -15.27
C GLY A 259 -0.40 -10.11 -15.32
N TYR A 260 -0.37 -10.90 -16.39
CA TYR A 260 -1.05 -12.16 -16.61
C TYR A 260 -0.24 -13.29 -15.93
N PRO A 261 -0.50 -13.62 -14.67
CA PRO A 261 0.26 -14.65 -13.97
C PRO A 261 0.14 -16.00 -14.68
N PHE A 262 1.18 -16.81 -14.59
CA PHE A 262 1.25 -18.15 -15.19
C PHE A 262 1.23 -18.14 -16.74
N TYR A 263 1.45 -17.00 -17.39
CA TYR A 263 1.51 -16.96 -18.86
C TYR A 263 2.82 -17.54 -19.41
N TYR A 264 3.90 -17.52 -18.62
CA TYR A 264 5.18 -18.12 -18.99
C TYR A 264 5.72 -19.00 -17.86
N VAL A 265 6.57 -19.95 -18.23
CA VAL A 265 7.50 -20.62 -17.30
C VAL A 265 8.93 -20.28 -17.68
N SER A 266 9.85 -20.26 -16.70
CA SER A 266 11.25 -19.96 -16.95
C SER A 266 12.23 -20.84 -16.19
N ASN A 267 13.22 -21.32 -16.93
CA ASN A 267 14.44 -21.95 -16.43
C ASN A 267 15.54 -21.76 -17.48
N THR A 268 16.59 -21.01 -17.18
CA THR A 268 17.63 -20.65 -18.16
C THR A 268 18.53 -21.81 -18.56
N ILE A 269 18.49 -22.91 -17.81
CA ILE A 269 19.30 -24.11 -18.07
C ILE A 269 18.48 -25.12 -18.88
N ALA A 270 17.33 -25.54 -18.34
CA ALA A 270 16.50 -26.58 -18.96
C ALA A 270 15.71 -26.09 -20.19
N LEU A 271 15.39 -24.79 -20.24
CA LEU A 271 14.70 -24.16 -21.38
C LEU A 271 15.66 -23.30 -22.22
N LYS A 272 16.98 -23.56 -22.18
CA LYS A 272 18.00 -22.74 -22.84
C LYS A 272 17.74 -22.53 -24.34
N ASP A 273 17.20 -23.53 -25.03
CA ASP A 273 16.91 -23.51 -26.47
C ASP A 273 15.45 -23.12 -26.76
N SER A 274 14.63 -22.99 -25.72
CA SER A 274 13.26 -22.47 -25.82
C SER A 274 13.24 -20.96 -25.60
N LYS A 275 12.36 -20.29 -26.33
CA LYS A 275 12.13 -18.86 -26.19
C LYS A 275 10.65 -18.55 -26.06
N ASN A 276 10.34 -17.44 -25.39
CA ASN A 276 8.99 -16.88 -25.45
C ASN A 276 8.69 -16.28 -26.84
N ASN A 277 7.47 -15.82 -27.04
CA ASN A 277 7.01 -15.17 -28.27
C ASN A 277 7.69 -13.82 -28.57
N TRP A 278 8.54 -13.30 -27.67
CA TRP A 278 9.34 -12.08 -27.85
C TRP A 278 10.84 -12.38 -28.09
N GLY A 279 11.20 -13.66 -28.25
CA GLY A 279 12.58 -14.06 -28.56
C GLY A 279 13.50 -14.20 -27.35
N ILE A 280 12.96 -14.21 -26.12
CA ILE A 280 13.75 -14.34 -24.89
C ILE A 280 13.95 -15.81 -24.56
N TYR A 281 15.21 -16.24 -24.60
CA TYR A 281 15.62 -17.61 -24.31
C TYR A 281 15.57 -17.95 -22.80
N GLY A 282 15.43 -19.24 -22.48
CA GLY A 282 15.27 -19.72 -21.09
C GLY A 282 13.84 -19.62 -20.58
N MET A 283 12.86 -19.50 -21.49
CA MET A 283 11.45 -19.32 -21.18
C MET A 283 10.55 -20.03 -22.19
N LYS A 284 9.35 -20.41 -21.76
CA LYS A 284 8.31 -20.94 -22.64
C LYS A 284 6.96 -20.29 -22.34
N ASP A 285 6.20 -20.02 -23.39
CA ASP A 285 4.84 -19.52 -23.33
C ASP A 285 3.85 -20.65 -22.97
N VAL A 286 3.20 -20.50 -21.82
CA VAL A 286 2.04 -21.32 -21.40
C VAL A 286 0.76 -20.76 -22.00
N ARG A 287 0.68 -19.43 -22.08
CA ARG A 287 -0.47 -18.64 -22.56
C ARG A 287 -1.71 -18.76 -21.65
N GLN A 288 -2.89 -18.59 -22.23
CA GLN A 288 -4.19 -18.59 -21.53
C GLN A 288 -4.43 -19.79 -20.61
N PRO A 289 -4.07 -21.04 -21.01
CA PRO A 289 -4.32 -22.21 -20.17
C PRO A 289 -3.65 -22.16 -18.78
N GLY A 290 -2.55 -21.41 -18.60
CA GLY A 290 -1.77 -21.43 -17.37
C GLY A 290 -2.57 -21.02 -16.12
N MET A 291 -3.32 -19.93 -16.21
CA MET A 291 -4.13 -19.45 -15.08
C MET A 291 -5.33 -20.39 -14.80
N TYR A 292 -6.01 -20.89 -15.84
CA TYR A 292 -7.10 -21.86 -15.65
C TYR A 292 -6.58 -23.13 -14.96
N ALA A 293 -5.46 -23.66 -15.46
CA ALA A 293 -4.84 -24.84 -14.90
C ALA A 293 -4.44 -24.62 -13.43
N PHE A 294 -3.81 -23.49 -13.10
CA PHE A 294 -3.51 -23.14 -11.71
C PHE A 294 -4.76 -23.10 -10.83
N LEU A 295 -5.84 -22.44 -11.29
CA LEU A 295 -7.09 -22.37 -10.55
C LEU A 295 -7.78 -23.73 -10.40
N GLN A 296 -7.74 -24.61 -11.41
CA GLN A 296 -8.24 -25.99 -11.30
C GLN A 296 -7.48 -26.75 -10.20
N GLY A 297 -6.15 -26.64 -10.17
CA GLY A 297 -5.32 -27.28 -9.14
C GLY A 297 -5.61 -26.73 -7.74
N LEU A 298 -5.71 -25.40 -7.63
CA LEU A 298 -6.06 -24.70 -6.39
C LEU A 298 -7.48 -25.04 -5.93
N ASN A 299 -8.41 -25.29 -6.84
CA ASN A 299 -9.82 -25.57 -6.51
C ASN A 299 -10.16 -27.05 -6.35
N ASN A 300 -9.16 -27.92 -6.48
CA ASN A 300 -9.31 -29.38 -6.44
C ASN A 300 -10.24 -29.94 -7.52
N ILE A 301 -10.13 -29.40 -8.74
CA ILE A 301 -10.86 -29.89 -9.92
C ILE A 301 -9.89 -30.67 -10.80
N SER A 302 -10.42 -31.60 -11.61
CA SER A 302 -9.63 -32.31 -12.62
C SER A 302 -9.00 -31.34 -13.61
N TYR A 303 -7.78 -31.67 -14.06
CA TYR A 303 -7.12 -30.91 -15.11
C TYR A 303 -7.89 -31.01 -16.43
N ASP A 304 -8.19 -29.86 -17.04
CA ASP A 304 -8.76 -29.77 -18.38
C ASP A 304 -7.97 -28.76 -19.23
N ALA A 305 -7.46 -29.25 -20.36
CA ALA A 305 -6.65 -28.51 -21.31
C ALA A 305 -7.48 -27.65 -22.30
N SER A 306 -8.82 -27.75 -22.29
CA SER A 306 -9.70 -27.15 -23.29
C SER A 306 -9.86 -25.62 -23.20
N TYR A 307 -9.42 -25.00 -22.10
CA TYR A 307 -9.58 -23.56 -21.88
C TYR A 307 -8.65 -22.72 -22.77
N SER A 308 -9.24 -22.05 -23.76
CA SER A 308 -8.52 -21.23 -24.73
C SER A 308 -8.88 -19.73 -24.69
N SER A 309 -9.94 -19.35 -23.96
CA SER A 309 -10.39 -17.95 -23.84
C SER A 309 -9.66 -17.20 -22.74
N ASP A 310 -9.42 -15.90 -22.90
CA ASP A 310 -8.83 -15.09 -21.83
C ASP A 310 -9.70 -15.06 -20.57
N ILE A 311 -9.09 -15.39 -19.43
CA ILE A 311 -9.70 -15.20 -18.10
C ILE A 311 -9.61 -13.74 -17.65
N TYR A 312 -8.66 -12.99 -18.23
CA TYR A 312 -8.40 -11.61 -17.91
C TYR A 312 -9.04 -10.64 -18.91
N LYS A 313 -9.34 -9.43 -18.43
CA LYS A 313 -9.82 -8.31 -19.24
C LYS A 313 -9.16 -7.02 -18.78
N SER A 314 -8.94 -6.10 -19.74
CA SER A 314 -8.51 -4.75 -19.42
C SER A 314 -9.71 -3.91 -18.97
N VAL A 315 -9.56 -3.22 -17.83
CA VAL A 315 -10.60 -2.36 -17.24
C VAL A 315 -10.10 -0.93 -17.01
N GLY A 316 -8.88 -0.62 -17.44
CA GLY A 316 -8.28 0.70 -17.32
C GLY A 316 -7.97 1.08 -15.87
N VAL A 317 -8.25 2.34 -15.52
CA VAL A 317 -7.94 2.90 -14.20
C VAL A 317 -8.85 2.31 -13.12
N VAL A 318 -8.27 1.85 -12.02
CA VAL A 318 -8.94 1.27 -10.85
C VAL A 318 -8.48 1.97 -9.58
N SER A 319 -9.33 1.95 -8.56
CA SER A 319 -9.06 2.53 -7.24
C SER A 319 -9.05 1.45 -6.17
N LEU A 320 -8.29 1.70 -5.09
CA LEU A 320 -8.25 0.82 -3.93
C LEU A 320 -9.64 0.62 -3.32
N SER A 321 -9.88 -0.56 -2.77
CA SER A 321 -11.09 -0.82 -1.98
C SER A 321 -11.07 -0.03 -0.66
N PRO A 322 -12.24 0.33 -0.10
CA PRO A 322 -12.31 1.02 1.20
C PRO A 322 -11.57 0.28 2.32
N GLN A 323 -11.66 -1.05 2.35
CA GLN A 323 -10.98 -1.88 3.34
C GLN A 323 -9.46 -1.76 3.23
N VAL A 324 -8.89 -1.74 2.02
CA VAL A 324 -7.45 -1.58 1.83
C VAL A 324 -6.99 -0.14 2.10
N LEU A 325 -7.81 0.87 1.77
CA LEU A 325 -7.54 2.27 2.08
C LEU A 325 -7.41 2.50 3.59
N GLU A 326 -8.31 1.94 4.40
CA GLU A 326 -8.22 2.01 5.86
C GLU A 326 -6.91 1.41 6.37
N ARG A 327 -6.50 0.28 5.80
CA ARG A 327 -5.24 -0.40 6.16
C ARG A 327 -4.00 0.39 5.74
N CYS A 328 -4.06 1.17 4.66
CA CYS A 328 -2.96 2.06 4.27
C CYS A 328 -2.61 3.01 5.42
N ASN A 329 -3.63 3.60 6.05
CA ASN A 329 -3.44 4.47 7.21
C ASN A 329 -2.91 3.72 8.43
N TYR A 330 -3.42 2.51 8.68
CA TYR A 330 -3.00 1.72 9.82
C TYR A 330 -1.53 1.29 9.74
N TYR A 331 -1.06 0.86 8.56
CA TYR A 331 0.31 0.37 8.35
C TYR A 331 1.30 1.44 7.85
N GLY A 332 0.83 2.65 7.52
CA GLY A 332 1.66 3.71 6.96
C GLY A 332 2.21 3.39 5.56
N ILE A 333 1.55 2.52 4.80
CA ILE A 333 1.96 2.12 3.45
C ILE A 333 0.95 2.66 2.45
N TYR A 334 1.40 3.61 1.62
CA TYR A 334 0.55 4.35 0.70
C TYR A 334 0.96 4.06 -0.76
N PRO A 335 0.34 3.07 -1.43
CA PRO A 335 0.45 2.92 -2.88
C PRO A 335 -0.24 4.10 -3.60
N SER A 336 -0.04 4.24 -4.91
CA SER A 336 -0.81 5.21 -5.69
C SER A 336 -2.32 4.93 -5.55
N PRO A 337 -3.17 5.95 -5.29
CA PRO A 337 -4.61 5.76 -5.10
C PRO A 337 -5.31 5.26 -6.38
N TYR A 338 -4.67 5.46 -7.53
CA TYR A 338 -5.13 5.00 -8.83
C TYR A 338 -4.05 4.12 -9.49
N GLN A 339 -4.49 3.03 -10.10
CA GLN A 339 -3.65 2.05 -10.78
C GLN A 339 -4.29 1.67 -12.12
N THR A 340 -3.49 1.18 -13.07
CA THR A 340 -4.02 0.71 -14.36
C THR A 340 -4.02 -0.81 -14.42
N SER A 341 -5.21 -1.39 -14.51
CA SER A 341 -5.43 -2.84 -14.58
C SER A 341 -5.76 -3.29 -15.99
N THR A 342 -4.82 -3.96 -16.65
CA THR A 342 -5.02 -4.63 -17.95
C THR A 342 -5.25 -6.14 -17.81
N ARG A 343 -5.20 -6.65 -16.58
CA ARG A 343 -5.26 -8.08 -16.25
C ARG A 343 -6.23 -8.32 -15.10
N ALA A 344 -7.43 -7.75 -15.18
CA ALA A 344 -8.50 -8.00 -14.20
C ALA A 344 -9.16 -9.34 -14.47
N ILE A 345 -9.37 -10.18 -13.46
CA ILE A 345 -10.01 -11.49 -13.61
C ILE A 345 -11.51 -11.29 -13.81
N GLN A 346 -12.07 -11.85 -14.88
CA GLN A 346 -13.50 -11.77 -15.16
C GLN A 346 -14.30 -12.62 -14.18
N LYS A 347 -15.32 -12.03 -13.54
CA LYS A 347 -16.14 -12.72 -12.53
C LYS A 347 -16.83 -13.96 -13.09
N SER A 348 -17.40 -13.85 -14.29
CA SER A 348 -18.09 -14.97 -14.97
C SER A 348 -17.17 -16.16 -15.27
N LYS A 349 -15.85 -15.96 -15.33
CA LYS A 349 -14.88 -17.04 -15.52
C LYS A 349 -14.55 -17.76 -14.22
N LEU A 350 -14.97 -17.23 -13.08
CA LEU A 350 -14.76 -17.85 -11.77
C LEU A 350 -15.88 -18.81 -11.37
N ASP A 351 -17.05 -18.72 -12.00
CA ASP A 351 -18.23 -19.54 -11.67
C ASP A 351 -18.00 -21.05 -11.87
N VAL A 352 -16.99 -21.43 -12.65
CA VAL A 352 -16.57 -22.83 -12.85
C VAL A 352 -15.73 -23.40 -11.70
N TYR A 353 -15.35 -22.58 -10.72
CA TYR A 353 -14.56 -22.98 -9.55
C TYR A 353 -15.43 -22.91 -8.28
N PRO A 354 -16.20 -23.97 -7.96
CA PRO A 354 -17.23 -23.92 -6.91
C PRO A 354 -16.69 -23.65 -5.51
N ASN A 355 -15.42 -23.99 -5.25
CA ASN A 355 -14.81 -23.78 -3.94
C ASN A 355 -13.98 -22.49 -3.87
N LEU A 356 -13.97 -21.66 -4.92
CA LEU A 356 -13.14 -20.46 -4.97
C LEU A 356 -13.98 -19.26 -4.53
N VAL A 357 -13.52 -18.55 -3.50
CA VAL A 357 -14.23 -17.37 -2.98
C VAL A 357 -13.28 -16.18 -2.90
N VAL A 358 -13.80 -14.99 -3.12
CA VAL A 358 -13.03 -13.75 -2.92
C VAL A 358 -12.87 -13.53 -1.42
N GLY A 359 -11.63 -13.57 -0.93
CA GLY A 359 -11.28 -13.31 0.46
C GLY A 359 -11.05 -11.84 0.77
N LEU A 360 -10.48 -11.09 -0.17
CA LEU A 360 -10.23 -9.66 -0.04
C LEU A 360 -10.17 -9.00 -1.42
N LEU A 361 -10.90 -7.90 -1.60
CA LEU A 361 -10.74 -7.03 -2.76
C LEU A 361 -9.64 -6.01 -2.50
N ILE A 362 -8.59 -6.00 -3.32
CA ILE A 362 -7.53 -4.98 -3.26
C ILE A 362 -8.00 -3.71 -3.97
N PHE A 363 -8.61 -3.88 -5.13
CA PHE A 363 -9.26 -2.82 -5.89
C PHE A 363 -10.78 -3.02 -5.88
N ASN A 364 -11.53 -1.94 -6.07
CA ASN A 364 -12.97 -2.03 -6.31
C ASN A 364 -13.25 -2.88 -7.56
N GLU A 365 -14.33 -3.66 -7.53
CA GLU A 365 -14.85 -4.32 -8.73
C GLU A 365 -15.08 -3.27 -9.83
N LYS A 366 -14.77 -3.64 -11.07
CA LYS A 366 -14.97 -2.78 -12.23
C LYS A 366 -15.29 -3.60 -13.46
N ASP A 367 -16.32 -3.19 -14.21
CA ASP A 367 -16.73 -3.80 -15.49
C ASP A 367 -16.90 -5.33 -15.44
N GLY A 368 -17.49 -5.85 -14.35
CA GLY A 368 -17.70 -7.28 -14.13
C GLY A 368 -16.42 -8.07 -13.83
N CYS A 369 -15.34 -7.39 -13.45
CA CYS A 369 -14.04 -7.98 -13.19
C CYS A 369 -13.53 -7.63 -11.80
N TYR A 370 -12.61 -8.46 -11.32
CA TYR A 370 -11.78 -8.27 -10.14
C TYR A 370 -10.39 -7.80 -10.56
N PRO A 371 -10.08 -6.49 -10.46
CA PRO A 371 -8.79 -5.96 -10.93
C PRO A 371 -7.62 -6.39 -10.05
N GLY A 372 -7.89 -6.73 -8.80
CA GLY A 372 -6.90 -7.26 -7.88
C GLY A 372 -7.59 -7.75 -6.62
N ALA A 373 -7.36 -9.01 -6.27
CA ALA A 373 -8.03 -9.65 -5.15
C ALA A 373 -7.22 -10.84 -4.63
N ILE A 374 -7.60 -11.27 -3.43
CA ILE A 374 -7.21 -12.56 -2.87
C ILE A 374 -8.37 -13.53 -3.08
N TYR A 375 -8.06 -14.66 -3.69
CA TYR A 375 -8.98 -15.78 -3.92
C TYR A 375 -8.59 -16.91 -2.99
N ASN A 376 -9.53 -17.38 -2.19
CA ASN A 376 -9.34 -18.50 -1.26
C ASN A 376 -9.98 -19.75 -1.85
N HIS A 377 -9.31 -20.88 -1.74
CA HIS A 377 -9.99 -22.16 -1.83
C HIS A 377 -10.61 -22.48 -0.48
N LYS A 378 -11.92 -22.71 -0.47
CA LYS A 378 -12.72 -22.98 0.72
C LYS A 378 -13.18 -24.43 0.74
N ASN A 379 -12.80 -25.15 1.79
CA ASN A 379 -13.25 -26.50 2.08
C ASN A 379 -14.06 -26.48 3.38
N GLY A 380 -15.38 -26.38 3.26
CA GLY A 380 -16.27 -26.13 4.40
C GLY A 380 -15.96 -24.77 5.06
N ALA A 381 -15.57 -24.78 6.34
CA ALA A 381 -15.17 -23.57 7.05
C ALA A 381 -13.66 -23.23 6.92
N LYS A 382 -12.86 -24.13 6.35
CA LYS A 382 -11.40 -24.00 6.26
C LYS A 382 -10.99 -23.35 4.93
N ILE A 383 -9.91 -22.58 4.98
CA ILE A 383 -9.20 -22.12 3.79
C ILE A 383 -8.01 -23.08 3.60
N GLU A 384 -7.87 -23.65 2.40
CA GLU A 384 -6.74 -24.51 2.04
C GLU A 384 -6.08 -23.93 0.79
N GLY A 385 -5.28 -22.89 0.98
CA GLY A 385 -4.57 -22.19 -0.08
C GLY A 385 -5.30 -20.97 -0.65
N SER A 386 -4.51 -20.02 -1.09
CA SER A 386 -4.96 -18.72 -1.58
C SER A 386 -4.10 -18.22 -2.74
N LEU A 387 -4.69 -17.37 -3.58
CA LEU A 387 -4.02 -16.64 -4.65
C LEU A 387 -4.26 -15.15 -4.46
N LEU A 388 -3.21 -14.37 -4.23
CA LEU A 388 -3.23 -12.92 -4.45
C LEU A 388 -2.85 -12.67 -5.91
N ALA A 389 -3.78 -12.16 -6.71
CA ALA A 389 -3.50 -11.75 -8.08
C ALA A 389 -3.75 -10.24 -8.23
N LEU A 390 -2.70 -9.50 -8.57
CA LEU A 390 -2.77 -8.07 -8.88
C LEU A 390 -2.75 -7.89 -10.40
N GLY A 391 -3.88 -7.45 -10.98
CA GLY A 391 -4.08 -7.30 -12.42
C GLY A 391 -3.37 -6.11 -13.07
N LEU A 392 -2.27 -5.66 -12.47
CA LEU A 392 -1.52 -4.48 -12.89
C LEU A 392 -0.85 -4.67 -14.26
N THR A 393 -0.58 -3.54 -14.91
CA THR A 393 0.04 -3.50 -16.24
C THR A 393 1.54 -3.29 -16.13
N ARG A 394 2.34 -4.36 -16.26
CA ARG A 394 3.81 -4.36 -16.45
C ARG A 394 4.68 -3.76 -15.34
N THR A 395 4.27 -2.67 -14.72
CA THR A 395 5.02 -1.99 -13.66
C THR A 395 4.42 -2.42 -12.32
N PRO A 396 5.16 -3.15 -11.48
CA PRO A 396 4.70 -3.52 -10.16
C PRO A 396 4.71 -2.29 -9.23
N ASP A 397 3.72 -2.18 -8.34
CA ASP A 397 3.79 -1.34 -7.15
C ASP A 397 3.87 -2.26 -5.93
N ILE A 398 5.08 -2.44 -5.38
CA ILE A 398 5.36 -3.35 -4.26
C ILE A 398 4.51 -3.05 -3.03
N ARG A 399 4.06 -1.80 -2.86
CA ARG A 399 3.22 -1.37 -1.75
C ARG A 399 1.85 -2.02 -1.83
N LEU A 400 1.32 -2.28 -3.03
CA LEU A 400 0.06 -3.02 -3.22
C LEU A 400 0.18 -4.47 -2.77
N THR A 401 1.32 -5.10 -3.07
CA THR A 401 1.60 -6.47 -2.62
C THR A 401 1.65 -6.52 -1.10
N ALA A 402 2.41 -5.60 -0.50
CA ALA A 402 2.53 -5.54 0.95
C ALA A 402 1.20 -5.23 1.62
N ILE A 403 0.51 -4.16 1.22
CA ILE A 403 -0.75 -3.79 1.83
C ILE A 403 -1.83 -4.83 1.60
N GLY A 404 -1.82 -5.56 0.48
CA GLY A 404 -2.74 -6.66 0.23
C GLY A 404 -2.56 -7.81 1.22
N LEU A 405 -1.32 -8.23 1.47
CA LEU A 405 -1.02 -9.25 2.47
C LEU A 405 -1.34 -8.78 3.89
N LEU A 406 -0.96 -7.55 4.25
CA LEU A 406 -1.22 -7.01 5.58
C LEU A 406 -2.72 -6.77 5.83
N SER A 407 -3.48 -6.38 4.81
CA SER A 407 -4.94 -6.24 4.90
C SER A 407 -5.65 -7.59 5.06
N TYR A 408 -5.05 -8.66 4.53
CA TYR A 408 -5.58 -10.01 4.61
C TYR A 408 -5.27 -10.68 5.95
N TYR A 409 -4.01 -10.67 6.36
CA TYR A 409 -3.56 -11.30 7.61
C TYR A 409 -3.79 -10.44 8.86
N GLN A 410 -3.89 -9.12 8.67
CA GLN A 410 -4.18 -8.14 9.72
C GLN A 410 -3.30 -8.29 10.97
N PRO A 411 -1.95 -8.31 10.84
CA PRO A 411 -1.07 -8.27 12.00
C PRO A 411 -1.27 -6.96 12.77
N ARG A 412 -1.29 -7.02 14.10
CA ARG A 412 -1.36 -5.83 14.95
C ARG A 412 -0.03 -5.08 14.98
N LEU A 413 -0.09 -3.78 15.21
CA LEU A 413 1.09 -2.97 15.47
C LEU A 413 1.17 -2.67 16.97
N TYR A 414 2.23 -3.12 17.62
CA TYR A 414 2.52 -2.78 19.01
C TYR A 414 3.41 -1.54 19.05
N ARG A 415 2.90 -0.48 19.67
CA ARG A 415 3.71 0.72 19.96
C ARG A 415 4.50 0.45 21.23
N SER A 416 5.83 0.43 21.16
CA SER A 416 6.63 0.53 22.37
C SER A 416 6.77 2.00 22.75
N GLU A 417 5.76 2.54 23.42
CA GLU A 417 5.91 3.78 24.18
C GLU A 417 6.54 3.38 25.51
N PHE A 418 7.86 3.41 25.60
CA PHE A 418 8.50 3.19 26.89
C PHE A 418 8.25 4.43 27.74
N ASN A 419 7.82 4.20 28.98
CA ASN A 419 7.51 5.13 30.08
C ASN A 419 8.66 6.09 30.47
N VAL A 420 9.33 6.72 29.50
CA VAL A 420 10.46 7.60 29.72
C VAL A 420 9.93 9.00 30.01
N ALA A 421 10.03 9.42 31.27
CA ALA A 421 9.79 10.80 31.64
C ALA A 421 10.71 11.75 30.84
N GLY A 422 10.18 12.86 30.34
CA GLY A 422 10.92 13.79 29.48
C GLY A 422 11.05 13.37 28.01
N ALA A 423 10.24 12.40 27.56
CA ALA A 423 10.18 11.96 26.15
C ALA A 423 9.28 12.83 25.27
N SER A 424 8.31 13.55 25.85
CA SER A 424 7.30 14.31 25.13
C SER A 424 7.13 15.70 25.75
N LYS A 425 6.94 16.71 24.91
CA LYS A 425 6.59 18.07 25.31
C LYS A 425 5.34 18.51 24.54
N LEU A 426 4.47 19.25 25.22
CA LEU A 426 3.30 19.86 24.58
C LEU A 426 3.64 21.30 24.20
N VAL A 427 3.55 21.63 22.91
CA VAL A 427 3.72 23.00 22.43
C VAL A 427 2.34 23.60 22.17
N VAL A 428 2.05 24.74 22.79
CA VAL A 428 0.82 25.49 22.58
C VAL A 428 1.18 26.82 21.93
N LEU A 429 0.63 27.08 20.75
CA LEU A 429 0.73 28.36 20.07
C LEU A 429 -0.62 29.06 20.14
N GLN A 430 -0.66 30.17 20.88
CA GLN A 430 -1.81 31.06 20.96
C GLN A 430 -1.56 32.25 20.05
N LEU A 431 -2.51 32.57 19.17
CA LEU A 431 -2.45 33.69 18.25
C LEU A 431 -3.57 34.69 18.56
N GLY A 432 -3.26 35.98 18.45
CA GLY A 432 -4.21 37.08 18.45
C GLY A 432 -4.04 37.92 17.19
N GLN A 433 -5.10 38.57 16.72
CA GLN A 433 -5.04 39.46 15.57
C GLN A 433 -5.14 40.92 16.03
N VAL A 434 -4.20 41.76 15.58
CA VAL A 434 -4.19 43.20 15.87
C VAL A 434 -4.64 43.97 14.62
N GLY A 435 -5.56 44.94 14.81
CA GLY A 435 -5.90 45.90 13.76
C GLY A 435 -6.95 45.46 12.71
N GLY A 436 -8.03 44.78 13.11
CA GLY A 436 -9.17 44.53 12.21
C GLY A 436 -10.47 44.22 12.96
N THR A 437 -11.48 45.07 12.79
CA THR A 437 -12.89 44.77 13.13
C THR A 437 -13.61 44.17 11.94
#